data_AF-A0A350WZK4-F1
#
_entry.id   AF-A0A350WZK4-F1
#
_cell.length_a   1.000
_cell.length_b   1.000
_cell.length_c   1.000
_cell.angle_alpha   90.00
_cell.angle_beta   90.00
_cell.angle_gamma   90.00
#
_symmetry.space_group_name_H-M   'P 1'
#
loop_
_entity.id
_entity.type
_entity.pdbx_description
1 polymer ?
#
loop_
_entity_poly.entity_id
_entity_poly.type
_entity_poly.pdbx_seq_one_letter_code
_entity_poly.pdbx_strand_id
1 'polypeptide(L)'
;GTTNTTSYLESLSGISVGARTGFASVITGICFLFALFFSPLLSVITASVTAPALIIVGSLMCSSLAEIDWHASEIAIPAFLTIIMMPLTYSIAEGIAFGFISYVIMMLFVAKEDRREKVHPIMYVLALLFMFYFISK
;
A
#
# COMPACT_ATOMS: atom_id res chain seq x y z
N GLY A 1 -13.75 7.57 0.86
CA GLY A 1 -12.28 7.62 0.92
C GLY A 1 -11.76 6.58 -0.03
N THR A 2 -10.93 6.96 -0.99
CA THR A 2 -10.23 6.00 -1.85
C THR A 2 -9.01 5.49 -1.07
N THR A 3 -8.80 4.18 -1.07
CA THR A 3 -7.60 3.57 -0.51
C THR A 3 -6.38 4.02 -1.32
N ASN A 4 -5.29 4.41 -0.66
CA ASN A 4 -4.07 4.96 -1.27
C ASN A 4 -3.52 4.08 -2.42
N THR A 5 -3.71 2.77 -2.32
CA THR A 5 -3.31 1.79 -3.34
C THR A 5 -4.11 1.89 -4.63
N THR A 6 -5.39 2.27 -4.58
CA THR A 6 -6.25 2.44 -5.75
C THR A 6 -5.86 3.70 -6.53
N SER A 7 -5.67 4.82 -5.84
CA SER A 7 -5.22 6.08 -6.47
C SER A 7 -3.80 5.98 -7.05
N TYR A 8 -2.95 5.13 -6.47
CA TYR A 8 -1.63 4.83 -7.03
C TYR A 8 -1.74 4.10 -8.38
N LEU A 9 -2.54 3.04 -8.47
CA LEU A 9 -2.76 2.31 -9.73
C LEU A 9 -3.41 3.17 -10.81
N GLU A 10 -4.40 3.99 -10.45
CA GLU A 10 -5.04 4.94 -11.36
C GLU A 10 -4.04 5.99 -11.88
N SER A 11 -3.10 6.41 -11.05
CA SER A 11 -2.04 7.33 -11.46
C SER A 11 -1.02 6.64 -12.39
N LEU A 12 -0.65 5.39 -12.12
CA LEU A 12 0.29 4.62 -12.96
C LEU A 12 -0.27 4.37 -14.37
N SER A 13 -1.57 4.05 -14.49
CA SER A 13 -2.21 3.86 -15.80
C SER A 13 -2.33 5.18 -16.58
N GLY A 14 -2.52 6.31 -15.91
CA GLY A 14 -2.43 7.63 -16.53
C GLY A 14 -1.03 7.93 -17.07
N ILE A 15 0.00 7.68 -16.25
CA ILE A 15 1.40 7.95 -16.63
C ILE A 15 1.84 7.08 -17.81
N SER A 16 1.38 5.82 -17.89
CA SER A 16 1.73 4.91 -19.00
C SER A 16 1.18 5.36 -20.36
N VAL A 17 0.07 6.10 -20.38
CA VAL A 17 -0.52 6.69 -21.61
C VAL A 17 0.01 8.12 -21.87
N GLY A 18 0.99 8.59 -21.09
CA GLY A 18 1.65 9.88 -21.30
C GLY A 18 1.06 11.04 -20.51
N ALA A 19 0.19 10.78 -19.51
CA ALA A 19 -0.26 11.81 -18.57
C ALA A 19 0.88 12.22 -17.63
N ARG A 20 1.75 13.12 -18.13
CA ARG A 20 2.87 13.72 -17.37
C ARG A 20 2.52 15.09 -16.80
N THR A 21 1.43 15.70 -17.25
CA THR A 21 0.95 17.00 -16.79
C THR A 21 -0.28 16.78 -15.91
N GLY A 22 -0.33 17.43 -14.74
CA GLY A 22 -1.47 17.33 -13.80
C GLY A 22 -2.82 17.78 -14.37
N PHE A 23 -2.82 18.27 -15.62
CA PHE A 23 -4.02 18.59 -16.40
C PHE A 23 -4.91 17.36 -16.63
N ALA A 24 -4.33 16.17 -16.81
CA ALA A 24 -5.09 14.93 -16.92
C ALA A 24 -5.86 14.64 -15.62
N SER A 25 -5.23 14.84 -14.45
CA SER A 25 -5.89 14.64 -13.15
C SER A 25 -7.06 15.62 -12.95
N VAL A 26 -6.94 16.86 -13.43
CA VAL A 26 -8.03 17.86 -13.39
C VAL A 26 -9.22 17.41 -14.25
N ILE A 27 -8.97 16.97 -15.48
CA ILE A 27 -10.02 16.47 -16.38
C ILE A 27 -10.70 15.23 -15.78
N THR A 28 -9.92 14.27 -15.27
CA THR A 28 -10.46 13.07 -14.61
C THR A 28 -11.30 13.45 -13.41
N GLY A 29 -10.87 14.42 -12.60
CA GLY A 29 -11.65 14.93 -11.46
C GLY A 29 -12.98 15.57 -11.89
N ILE A 30 -13.00 16.34 -12.97
CA ILE A 30 -14.22 16.92 -13.54
C ILE A 30 -15.15 15.82 -14.07
N CYS A 31 -14.64 14.85 -14.81
CA CYS A 31 -15.41 13.69 -15.28
C CYS A 31 -15.97 12.87 -14.11
N PHE A 32 -15.22 12.71 -13.02
CA PHE A 32 -15.70 12.02 -11.82
C PHE A 32 -16.83 12.79 -11.13
N LEU A 33 -16.75 14.13 -11.12
CA LEU A 33 -17.80 15.00 -10.61
C LEU A 33 -19.10 14.85 -11.43
N PHE A 34 -18.99 14.78 -12.76
CA PHE A 34 -20.14 14.45 -13.63
C PHE A 34 -20.63 13.01 -13.42
N ALA A 35 -19.74 12.04 -13.18
CA ALA A 35 -20.11 10.65 -12.92
C ALA A 35 -20.97 10.49 -11.65
N LEU A 36 -20.82 11.36 -10.66
CA LEU A 36 -21.68 11.35 -9.45
C LEU A 36 -23.16 11.57 -9.77
N PHE A 37 -23.49 12.35 -10.81
CA PHE A 37 -24.89 12.50 -11.27
C PHE A 37 -25.45 11.19 -11.86
N PHE A 38 -24.57 10.36 -12.42
CA PHE A 38 -24.90 9.02 -12.91
C PHE A 38 -24.71 7.92 -11.85
N SER A 39 -24.40 8.28 -10.60
CA SER A 39 -24.29 7.33 -9.48
C SER A 39 -25.46 6.33 -9.38
N PRO A 40 -26.75 6.67 -9.62
CA PRO A 40 -27.82 5.68 -9.56
C PRO A 40 -27.73 4.58 -10.62
N LEU A 41 -27.05 4.80 -11.76
CA LEU A 41 -26.81 3.74 -12.76
C LEU A 41 -25.84 2.67 -12.25
N LEU A 42 -24.92 3.02 -11.33
CA LEU A 42 -23.97 2.05 -10.77
C LEU A 42 -24.65 1.02 -9.85
N SER A 43 -25.87 1.28 -9.38
CA SER A 43 -26.63 0.30 -8.57
C SER A 43 -27.00 -0.97 -9.34
N VAL A 44 -26.95 -0.94 -10.68
CA VAL A 44 -27.19 -2.09 -11.57
C VAL A 44 -25.96 -3.02 -11.64
N ILE A 45 -24.78 -2.55 -11.20
CA ILE A 45 -23.56 -3.34 -11.21
C ILE A 45 -23.60 -4.35 -10.08
N THR A 46 -23.68 -5.63 -10.44
CA THR A 46 -23.66 -6.73 -9.49
C THR A 46 -22.22 -7.14 -9.14
N ALA A 47 -22.04 -7.65 -7.92
CA ALA A 47 -20.72 -8.07 -7.43
C ALA A 47 -20.05 -9.14 -8.31
N SER A 48 -20.83 -9.92 -9.06
CA SER A 48 -20.33 -10.91 -10.01
C SER A 48 -19.60 -10.29 -11.20
N VAL A 49 -19.92 -9.05 -11.57
CA VAL A 49 -19.25 -8.32 -12.67
C VAL A 49 -17.99 -7.64 -12.19
N THR A 50 -17.94 -7.17 -10.94
CA THR A 50 -16.76 -6.50 -10.36
C THR A 50 -15.69 -7.47 -9.88
N ALA A 51 -16.05 -8.69 -9.49
CA ALA A 51 -15.12 -9.71 -9.02
C ALA A 51 -13.93 -10.00 -9.97
N PRO A 52 -14.13 -10.29 -11.28
CA PRO A 52 -13.00 -10.55 -12.18
C PRO A 52 -12.09 -9.34 -12.34
N ALA A 53 -12.65 -8.12 -12.33
CA ALA A 53 -11.86 -6.90 -12.39
C ALA A 53 -10.99 -6.74 -11.12
N LEU A 54 -11.53 -7.02 -9.93
CA LEU A 54 -10.78 -6.97 -8.67
C LEU A 54 -9.65 -8.02 -8.61
N ILE A 55 -9.84 -9.21 -9.19
CA ILE A 55 -8.80 -10.23 -9.27
C ILE A 55 -7.62 -9.76 -10.14
N ILE A 56 -7.91 -9.18 -11.30
CA ILE A 56 -6.87 -8.64 -12.21
C ILE A 56 -6.15 -7.46 -11.55
N VAL A 57 -6.88 -6.57 -10.90
CA VAL A 57 -6.28 -5.44 -10.17
C VAL A 57 -5.40 -5.95 -9.04
N GLY A 58 -5.87 -6.93 -8.26
CA GLY A 58 -5.08 -7.55 -7.19
C GLY A 58 -3.80 -8.22 -7.70
N SER A 59 -3.85 -8.91 -8.84
CA SER A 59 -2.66 -9.53 -9.43
C SER A 59 -1.64 -8.50 -9.91
N LEU A 60 -2.10 -7.37 -10.45
CA LEU A 60 -1.23 -6.23 -10.78
C LEU A 60 -0.60 -5.61 -9.53
N MET A 61 -1.31 -5.54 -8.40
CA MET A 61 -0.73 -5.06 -7.14
C MET A 61 0.35 -6.00 -6.60
N CYS A 62 0.17 -7.31 -6.79
CA CYS A 62 1.18 -8.30 -6.42
C CYS A 62 2.50 -8.14 -7.17
N SER A 63 2.53 -7.50 -8.34
CA SER A 63 3.80 -7.25 -9.05
C SER A 63 4.76 -6.37 -8.26
N SER A 64 4.24 -5.51 -7.38
CA SER A 64 5.06 -4.65 -6.50
C SER A 64 5.88 -5.46 -5.50
N LEU A 65 5.49 -6.70 -5.18
CA LEU A 65 6.30 -7.58 -4.32
C LEU A 65 7.61 -8.01 -5.00
N ALA A 66 7.67 -7.98 -6.34
CA ALA A 66 8.89 -8.31 -7.08
C ALA A 66 9.98 -7.24 -6.92
N GLU A 67 9.62 -6.01 -6.54
CA GLU A 67 10.56 -4.90 -6.31
C GLU A 67 11.27 -4.99 -4.95
N ILE A 68 10.85 -5.92 -4.09
CA ILE A 68 11.43 -6.12 -2.75
C ILE A 68 12.77 -6.86 -2.88
N ASP A 69 13.80 -6.40 -2.16
CA ASP A 69 15.09 -7.08 -2.06
C ASP A 69 14.97 -8.33 -1.17
N TRP A 70 14.61 -9.45 -1.78
CA TRP A 70 14.43 -10.74 -1.11
C TRP A 70 15.75 -11.38 -0.64
N HIS A 71 16.90 -10.88 -1.09
CA HIS A 71 18.21 -11.39 -0.66
C HIS A 71 18.69 -10.76 0.66
N ALA A 72 18.19 -9.56 0.99
CA ALA A 72 18.45 -8.91 2.26
C ALA A 72 17.47 -9.40 3.33
N SER A 73 17.93 -10.21 4.28
CA SER A 73 17.08 -10.78 5.34
C SER A 73 16.44 -9.72 6.24
N GLU A 74 17.12 -8.57 6.42
CA GLU A 74 16.63 -7.42 7.16
C GLU A 74 15.42 -6.71 6.50
N ILE A 75 15.16 -6.95 5.21
CA ILE A 75 14.01 -6.41 4.47
C ILE A 75 13.00 -7.52 4.16
N ALA A 76 13.48 -8.67 3.72
CA ALA A 76 12.66 -9.80 3.30
C ALA A 76 11.75 -10.32 4.43
N ILE A 77 12.28 -10.45 5.65
CA ILE A 77 11.52 -10.99 6.78
C ILE A 77 10.40 -10.03 7.23
N PRO A 78 10.66 -8.73 7.46
CA PRO A 78 9.60 -7.76 7.75
C PRO A 78 8.55 -7.65 6.64
N ALA A 79 8.97 -7.67 5.37
CA ALA A 79 8.06 -7.61 4.23
C ALA A 79 7.12 -8.82 4.20
N PHE A 80 7.66 -10.03 4.37
CA PHE A 80 6.89 -11.26 4.45
C PHE A 80 5.89 -11.23 5.62
N LEU A 81 6.33 -10.78 6.80
CA LEU A 81 5.47 -10.66 7.98
C LEU A 81 4.30 -9.68 7.73
N THR A 82 4.59 -8.56 7.07
CA THR A 82 3.57 -7.56 6.71
C THR A 82 2.49 -8.16 5.81
N ILE A 83 2.90 -8.89 4.77
CA ILE A 83 1.99 -9.50 3.79
C ILE A 83 1.05 -10.51 4.46
N ILE A 84 1.55 -11.30 5.41
CA ILE A 84 0.74 -12.31 6.10
C ILE A 84 -0.12 -11.71 7.22
N MET A 85 0.40 -10.72 7.94
CA MET A 85 -0.34 -10.11 9.06
C MET A 85 -1.56 -9.33 8.56
N MET A 86 -1.54 -8.75 7.36
CA MET A 86 -2.68 -8.03 6.80
C MET A 86 -3.95 -8.90 6.69
N PRO A 87 -3.95 -10.08 6.02
CA PRO A 87 -5.07 -11.02 6.05
C PRO A 87 -5.38 -11.55 7.45
N LEU A 88 -4.36 -11.87 8.24
CA LEU A 88 -4.53 -12.54 9.53
C LEU A 88 -5.21 -11.64 10.58
N THR A 89 -4.90 -10.35 10.58
CA THR A 89 -5.49 -9.35 11.47
C THR A 89 -6.80 -8.77 10.93
N TYR A 90 -7.20 -9.15 9.71
CA TYR A 90 -8.31 -8.53 8.97
C TYR A 90 -8.22 -6.99 8.89
N SER A 91 -7.00 -6.44 9.08
CA SER A 91 -6.74 -5.01 9.17
C SER A 91 -5.43 -4.67 8.47
N ILE A 92 -5.53 -3.91 7.38
CA ILE A 92 -4.36 -3.42 6.65
C ILE A 92 -3.48 -2.57 7.58
N ALA A 93 -4.10 -1.75 8.44
CA ALA A 93 -3.39 -0.87 9.36
C ALA A 93 -2.56 -1.65 10.39
N GLU A 94 -3.12 -2.72 10.96
CA GLU A 94 -2.40 -3.54 11.93
C GLU A 94 -1.27 -4.34 11.26
N GLY A 95 -1.52 -4.92 10.09
CA GLY A 95 -0.49 -5.62 9.32
C GLY A 95 0.70 -4.71 8.97
N ILE A 96 0.42 -3.47 8.53
CA ILE A 96 1.46 -2.45 8.27
C ILE A 96 2.22 -2.10 9.55
N ALA A 97 1.53 -1.87 10.67
CA ALA A 97 2.16 -1.52 11.94
C ALA A 97 3.11 -2.63 12.44
N PHE A 98 2.70 -3.90 12.36
CA PHE A 98 3.57 -5.05 12.65
C PHE A 98 4.78 -5.11 11.71
N GLY A 99 4.56 -4.83 10.42
CA GLY A 99 5.61 -4.72 9.42
C GLY A 99 6.68 -3.69 9.78
N PHE A 100 6.26 -2.47 10.15
CA PHE A 100 7.17 -1.39 10.57
C PHE A 100 7.95 -1.74 11.83
N ILE A 101 7.29 -2.30 12.84
CA ILE A 101 7.95 -2.72 14.09
C ILE A 101 9.00 -3.79 13.78
N SER A 102 8.64 -4.82 13.01
CA SER A 102 9.56 -5.88 12.61
C SER A 102 10.74 -5.33 11.80
N TYR A 103 10.49 -4.40 10.88
CA TYR A 103 11.54 -3.74 10.11
C TYR A 103 12.54 -3.01 10.98
N VAL A 104 12.07 -2.20 11.93
CA VAL A 104 12.95 -1.46 12.85
C VAL A 104 13.76 -2.41 13.74
N ILE A 105 13.14 -3.48 14.24
CA ILE A 105 13.84 -4.51 15.03
C ILE A 105 14.94 -5.17 14.18
N MET A 106 14.61 -5.63 12.97
CA MET A 106 15.59 -6.27 12.09
C MET A 106 16.72 -5.32 11.72
N MET A 107 16.42 -4.04 11.53
CA MET A 107 17.43 -3.03 11.29
C MET A 107 18.37 -2.83 12.48
N LEU A 108 17.85 -2.83 13.71
CA LEU A 108 18.64 -2.62 14.93
C LEU A 108 19.52 -3.82 15.26
N PHE A 109 19.04 -5.03 15.05
CA PHE A 109 19.71 -6.25 15.52
C PHE A 109 20.50 -6.97 14.44
N VAL A 110 20.01 -6.98 13.19
CA VAL A 110 20.53 -7.87 12.13
C VAL A 110 21.22 -7.10 11.01
N ALA A 111 20.79 -5.89 10.68
CA ALA A 111 21.38 -5.14 9.57
C ALA A 111 22.87 -4.83 9.80
N LYS A 112 23.66 -4.82 8.72
CA LYS A 112 25.05 -4.34 8.73
C LYS A 112 25.12 -2.84 9.02
N GLU A 113 26.20 -2.40 9.65
CA GLU A 113 26.44 -1.01 10.08
C GLU A 113 26.17 0.01 8.95
N ASP A 114 26.60 -0.28 7.71
CA ASP A 114 26.36 0.54 6.52
C ASP A 114 24.89 0.72 6.11
N ARG A 115 24.02 -0.24 6.48
CA ARG A 115 22.58 -0.11 6.22
C ARG A 115 21.87 0.55 7.40
N ARG A 116 22.33 0.34 8.65
CA ARG A 116 21.73 0.91 9.87
C ARG A 116 21.61 2.44 9.80
N GLU A 117 22.65 3.11 9.30
CA GLU A 117 22.66 4.57 9.18
C GLU A 117 21.73 5.13 8.09
N LYS A 118 21.23 4.30 7.16
CA LYS A 118 20.31 4.75 6.10
C LYS A 118 18.87 4.84 6.56
N VAL A 119 18.53 4.32 7.74
CA VAL A 119 17.16 4.39 8.25
C VAL A 119 16.92 5.75 8.87
N HIS A 120 16.01 6.51 8.25
CA HIS A 120 15.66 7.82 8.72
C HIS A 120 15.13 7.75 10.17
N PRO A 121 15.55 8.64 11.08
CA PRO A 121 15.15 8.63 12.50
C PRO A 121 13.64 8.52 12.74
N ILE A 122 12.85 9.02 11.78
CA ILE A 122 11.39 8.97 11.83
C ILE A 122 10.81 7.56 11.85
N MET A 123 11.48 6.57 11.26
CA MET A 123 11.05 5.17 11.27
C MET A 123 11.09 4.59 12.69
N TYR A 124 12.10 4.96 13.47
CA TYR A 124 12.22 4.56 14.88
C TYR A 124 11.13 5.19 15.74
N VAL A 125 10.84 6.48 15.53
CA VAL A 125 9.75 7.18 16.22
C VAL A 125 8.39 6.55 15.89
N LEU A 126 8.17 6.24 14.60
CA LEU A 126 6.91 5.65 14.16
C LEU A 126 6.71 4.24 14.69
N ALA A 127 7.77 3.41 14.73
CA ALA A 127 7.71 2.09 15.34
C ALA A 127 7.43 2.15 16.85
N LEU A 128 8.03 3.09 17.58
CA LEU A 128 7.73 3.32 19.00
C LEU A 128 6.27 3.74 19.20
N LEU A 129 5.75 4.61 18.33
CA LEU A 129 4.35 5.04 18.39
C LEU A 129 3.40 3.86 18.13
N PHE A 130 3.67 3.03 17.12
CA PHE A 130 2.88 1.83 16.86
C PHE A 130 2.97 0.81 18.00
N MET A 131 4.14 0.65 18.61
CA MET A 131 4.31 -0.20 19.79
C MET A 131 3.47 0.31 20.97
N PHE A 132 3.48 1.62 21.22
CA PHE A 132 2.64 2.23 22.25
C PHE A 132 1.14 2.10 21.94
N TYR A 133 0.76 2.24 20.68
CA TYR A 133 -0.62 2.02 20.22
C TYR A 133 -1.09 0.59 20.51
N PHE A 134 -0.28 -0.42 20.21
CA PHE A 134 -0.63 -1.83 20.49
C PHE A 134 -0.71 -2.14 21.99
N ILE A 135 0.13 -1.52 22.82
CA ILE A 135 0.09 -1.69 24.29
C ILE A 135 -1.11 -0.97 24.90
N SER A 136 -1.54 0.16 24.32
CA SER A 136 -2.67 0.96 24.81
C SER A 136 -4.04 0.45 24.36
N LYS A 137 -4.07 -0.55 23.48
CA LYS A 137 -5.27 -1.15 22.90
C LYS A 137 -5.66 -2.40 23.68
#